data_AF-A0A6A4LQG1-F1
#
_entry.id   AF-A0A6A4LQG1-F1
#
_cell.length_a   1.000
_cell.length_b   1.000
_cell.length_c   1.000
_cell.angle_alpha   90.00
_cell.angle_beta   90.00
_cell.angle_gamma   90.00
#
_symmetry.space_group_name_H-M   'P 1'
#
loop_
_entity.id
_entity.type
_entity.pdbx_description
1 polymer ?
#
loop_
_entity_poly.entity_id
_entity_poly.type
_entity_poly.pdbx_seq_one_letter_code
_entity_poly.pdbx_strand_id
1 'polypeptide(L)'
;MVTLLREKFSHLNLTFSIGGQISFDVFPQGWDKTYCLRYLEDFHEIHFFGDKTYKGGNDFEIYESEITVGHTVTSPDDTVQQCAALFLTKQV
;
A
#
# COMPACT_ATOMS: atom_id res chain seq x y z
N MET A 1 23.35 1.07 -2.88
CA MET A 1 23.22 0.79 -1.43
C MET A 1 22.20 -0.31 -1.15
N VAL A 2 20.90 -0.13 -1.45
CA VAL A 2 19.85 -1.15 -1.19
C VAL A 2 20.16 -2.52 -1.82
N THR A 3 20.63 -2.56 -3.06
CA THR A 3 21.02 -3.82 -3.74
C THR A 3 22.10 -4.58 -2.96
N LEU A 4 23.12 -3.87 -2.46
CA LEU A 4 24.20 -4.46 -1.66
C LEU A 4 23.67 -5.07 -0.35
N LEU A 5 22.72 -4.39 0.30
CA LEU A 5 22.10 -4.90 1.53
C LEU A 5 21.23 -6.13 1.24
N ARG A 6 20.48 -6.15 0.12
CA ARG A 6 19.69 -7.31 -0.31
C ARG A 6 20.57 -8.54 -0.55
N GLU A 7 21.72 -8.37 -1.21
CA GLU A 7 22.65 -9.48 -1.45
C GLU A 7 23.25 -10.01 -0.14
N LYS A 8 23.78 -9.11 0.71
CA LYS A 8 24.42 -9.47 1.98
C LYS A 8 23.48 -10.17 2.95
N PHE A 9 22.22 -9.74 3.00
CA PHE A 9 21.22 -10.23 3.95
C PHE A 9 20.13 -11.09 3.28
N SER A 10 20.43 -11.68 2.13
CA SER A 10 19.51 -12.55 1.37
C SER A 10 18.96 -13.73 2.18
N HIS A 11 19.71 -14.18 3.19
CA HIS A 11 19.32 -15.26 4.10
C HIS A 11 18.31 -14.86 5.19
N LEU A 12 18.01 -13.57 5.37
CA LEU A 12 17.12 -13.06 6.43
C LEU A 12 15.70 -12.74 5.95
N ASN A 13 15.40 -12.95 4.67
CA ASN A 13 14.09 -12.68 4.07
C ASN A 13 13.53 -11.28 4.38
N LEU A 14 14.37 -10.26 4.15
CA LEU A 14 14.04 -8.85 4.39
C LEU A 14 13.57 -8.15 3.11
N THR A 15 12.55 -7.31 3.24
CA THR A 15 12.10 -6.35 2.24
C THR A 15 12.77 -5.00 2.49
N PHE A 16 13.14 -4.31 1.41
CA PHE A 16 13.74 -2.98 1.44
C PHE A 16 12.93 -2.04 0.55
N SER A 17 12.30 -1.03 1.13
CA SER A 17 11.42 -0.09 0.42
C SER A 17 11.98 1.33 0.49
N ILE A 18 12.07 2.03 -0.63
CA ILE A 18 12.58 3.41 -0.67
C ILE A 18 11.46 4.36 -0.25
N GLY A 19 11.70 5.13 0.80
CA GLY A 19 10.70 6.00 1.43
C GLY A 19 11.13 7.47 1.39
N GLY A 20 10.27 8.34 0.85
CA GLY A 20 10.56 9.77 0.77
C GLY A 20 11.80 10.09 -0.09
N GLN A 21 12.55 11.11 0.31
CA GLN A 21 13.71 11.60 -0.44
C GLN A 21 15.06 11.14 0.12
N ILE A 22 15.10 10.72 1.38
CA ILE A 22 16.37 10.56 2.13
C ILE A 22 16.51 9.22 2.87
N SER A 23 15.48 8.38 2.89
CA SER A 23 15.49 7.14 3.68
C SER A 23 14.94 5.94 2.90
N PHE A 24 15.10 4.77 3.50
CA PHE A 24 14.48 3.53 3.07
C PHE A 24 14.22 2.68 4.31
N ASP A 25 13.13 1.93 4.26
CA ASP A 25 12.71 1.04 5.35
C ASP A 25 13.22 -0.38 5.10
N VAL A 26 13.50 -1.09 6.19
CA VAL A 26 13.90 -2.49 6.19
C VAL A 26 13.01 -3.26 7.16
N PHE A 27 12.32 -4.28 6.67
CA PHE A 27 11.33 -5.03 7.44
C PHE A 27 11.26 -6.49 6.95
N PRO A 28 10.79 -7.44 7.78
CA PRO A 28 10.54 -8.81 7.33
C PRO A 28 9.58 -8.87 6.14
N GLN A 29 9.73 -9.86 5.27
CA GLN A 29 8.77 -10.09 4.19
C GLN A 29 7.34 -10.23 4.75
N GLY A 30 6.37 -9.57 4.11
CA GLY A 30 4.96 -9.55 4.54
C GLY A 30 4.62 -8.53 5.62
N TRP A 31 5.58 -7.69 6.05
CA TRP A 31 5.34 -6.55 6.94
C TRP A 31 5.14 -5.22 6.18
N ASP A 32 4.83 -5.30 4.89
CA ASP A 32 4.32 -4.16 4.13
C ASP A 32 2.91 -3.77 4.62
N LYS A 33 2.23 -2.85 3.91
CA LYS A 33 0.92 -2.35 4.37
C LYS A 33 -0.14 -3.44 4.46
N THR A 34 -0.02 -4.57 3.76
CA THR A 34 -0.94 -5.71 3.91
C THR A 34 -0.97 -6.27 5.32
N TYR A 35 0.08 -6.04 6.12
CA TYR A 35 0.18 -6.46 7.51
C TYR A 35 -1.04 -6.03 8.33
N CYS A 36 -1.61 -4.84 8.08
CA CYS A 36 -2.78 -4.37 8.82
C CYS A 36 -4.08 -5.12 8.49
N LEU A 37 -4.18 -5.73 7.30
CA LEU A 37 -5.41 -6.33 6.79
C LEU A 37 -5.87 -7.54 7.62
N ARG A 38 -4.95 -8.25 8.29
CA ARG A 38 -5.29 -9.35 9.20
C ARG A 38 -6.15 -8.95 10.40
N TYR A 39 -6.25 -7.64 10.67
CA TYR A 39 -7.04 -7.10 11.77
C TYR A 39 -8.37 -6.51 11.28
N LEU A 40 -8.71 -6.67 10.00
CA LEU A 40 -9.87 -6.06 9.35
C LEU A 40 -10.87 -7.11 8.82
N GLU A 41 -10.84 -8.34 9.34
CA GLU A 41 -11.68 -9.46 8.87
C GLU A 41 -13.20 -9.22 9.04
N ASP A 42 -13.60 -8.30 9.92
CA ASP A 42 -15.00 -8.00 10.22
C ASP A 42 -15.68 -7.07 9.18
N PHE A 43 -14.96 -6.61 8.15
CA PHE A 43 -15.49 -5.72 7.12
C PHE A 43 -15.85 -6.50 5.85
N HIS A 44 -17.07 -6.26 5.33
CA HIS A 44 -17.52 -6.85 4.07
C HIS A 44 -16.76 -6.31 2.85
N GLU A 45 -16.36 -5.05 2.90
CA GLU A 45 -15.64 -4.36 1.82
C GLU A 45 -14.61 -3.40 2.43
N ILE A 46 -13.39 -3.45 1.92
CA ILE A 46 -12.27 -2.62 2.39
C ILE A 46 -11.79 -1.78 1.20
N HIS A 47 -11.96 -0.47 1.27
CA HIS A 47 -11.41 0.44 0.27
C HIS A 47 -10.04 0.95 0.71
N PHE A 48 -9.03 0.76 -0.13
CA PHE A 48 -7.70 1.32 0.08
C PHE A 48 -7.43 2.44 -0.93
N PHE A 49 -7.00 3.61 -0.47
CA PHE A 49 -6.62 4.74 -1.32
C PHE A 49 -5.12 5.03 -1.12
N GLY A 50 -4.34 5.05 -2.20
CA GLY A 50 -2.89 5.28 -2.15
C GLY A 50 -2.32 5.94 -3.39
N ASP A 51 -1.19 6.64 -3.25
CA ASP A 51 -0.54 7.37 -4.34
C ASP A 51 0.62 6.61 -4.98
N LYS A 52 1.23 5.67 -4.26
CA LYS A 52 2.37 4.86 -4.73
C LYS A 52 1.98 3.41 -4.96
N THR A 53 0.93 3.22 -5.75
CA THR A 53 0.35 1.90 -6.06
C THR A 53 0.99 1.19 -7.26
N TYR A 54 2.08 1.72 -7.81
CA TYR A 54 2.85 1.07 -8.87
C TYR A 54 3.85 0.06 -8.28
N LYS A 55 4.25 -0.95 -9.05
CA LYS A 55 5.23 -1.97 -8.60
C LYS A 55 6.50 -1.32 -8.03
N GLY A 56 6.78 -1.58 -6.75
CA GLY A 56 7.92 -1.01 -6.03
C GLY A 56 7.61 0.28 -5.26
N GLY A 57 6.43 0.85 -5.42
CA GLY A 57 5.87 1.85 -4.51
C GLY A 57 5.41 1.19 -3.21
N ASN A 58 5.37 1.95 -2.12
CA ASN A 58 5.10 1.41 -0.79
C ASN A 58 3.61 1.09 -0.52
N ASP A 59 2.71 1.42 -1.45
CA ASP A 59 1.28 1.08 -1.39
C ASP A 59 0.93 -0.11 -2.30
N PHE A 60 1.88 -0.60 -3.10
CA PHE A 60 1.62 -1.61 -4.13
C PHE A 60 0.98 -2.88 -3.57
N GLU A 61 1.58 -3.46 -2.52
CA GLU A 61 1.14 -4.75 -1.99
C GLU A 61 -0.28 -4.69 -1.40
N ILE A 62 -0.62 -3.60 -0.69
CA ILE A 62 -1.97 -3.43 -0.15
C ILE A 62 -2.98 -3.07 -1.24
N TYR A 63 -2.58 -2.32 -2.27
CA TYR A 63 -3.44 -1.98 -3.40
C TYR A 63 -3.81 -3.20 -4.25
N GLU A 64 -2.87 -4.11 -4.48
CA GLU A 64 -3.08 -5.36 -5.25
C GLU A 64 -3.70 -6.49 -4.41
N SER A 65 -3.96 -6.27 -3.13
CA SER A 65 -4.53 -7.28 -2.24
C SER A 65 -5.95 -7.63 -2.65
N GLU A 66 -6.24 -8.93 -2.79
CA GLU A 66 -7.57 -9.44 -3.21
C GLU A 66 -8.71 -9.03 -2.27
N ILE A 67 -8.39 -8.73 -1.00
CA ILE A 67 -9.37 -8.33 0.01
C ILE A 67 -9.58 -6.80 0.09
N THR A 68 -8.96 -6.03 -0.82
CA THR A 68 -9.15 -4.59 -0.92
C THR A 68 -9.69 -4.19 -2.28
N VAL A 69 -10.56 -3.19 -2.30
CA VAL A 69 -10.85 -2.40 -3.50
C VAL A 69 -9.84 -1.26 -3.55
N GLY A 70 -8.82 -1.39 -4.39
CA GLY A 70 -7.72 -0.44 -4.51
C GLY A 70 -8.07 0.77 -5.39
N HIS A 71 -7.77 1.97 -4.89
CA HIS A 71 -7.96 3.26 -5.56
C HIS A 71 -6.63 4.00 -5.63
N THR A 72 -6.12 4.23 -6.84
CA THR A 72 -4.95 5.11 -7.02
C THR A 72 -5.40 6.57 -6.95
N VAL A 73 -4.72 7.36 -6.12
CA VAL A 73 -4.96 8.79 -5.99
C VAL A 73 -3.69 9.58 -6.29
N THR A 74 -3.85 10.79 -6.80
CA THR A 74 -2.72 11.67 -7.16
C THR A 74 -2.52 12.82 -6.18
N SER A 75 -3.52 13.08 -5.34
CA SER A 75 -3.55 14.17 -4.38
C SER A 75 -4.62 13.95 -3.31
N PRO A 76 -4.58 14.72 -2.20
CA PRO A 76 -5.68 14.74 -1.23
C PRO A 76 -7.02 15.13 -1.87
N ASP A 77 -7.03 16.10 -2.79
CA ASP A 77 -8.26 16.54 -3.47
C ASP A 77 -8.87 15.44 -4.35
N ASP A 78 -8.03 14.69 -5.07
CA ASP A 78 -8.45 13.51 -5.84
C ASP A 78 -9.06 12.43 -4.92
N THR A 79 -8.47 12.19 -3.75
CA THR A 79 -9.04 11.28 -2.74
C THR A 79 -10.44 11.74 -2.31
N VAL A 80 -10.63 13.05 -2.04
CA VAL A 80 -11.94 13.61 -1.67
C VAL A 80 -12.95 13.42 -2.80
N GLN A 81 -12.56 13.67 -4.05
CA GLN A 81 -13.43 13.50 -5.21
C GLN A 81 -13.87 12.06 -5.38
N GLN A 82 -12.94 11.09 -5.29
CA GLN A 82 -13.24 9.67 -5.40
C GLN A 82 -14.16 9.19 -4.26
N CYS A 83 -13.86 9.57 -3.01
CA CYS A 83 -14.73 9.25 -1.87
C CYS A 83 -16.14 9.83 -2.02
N ALA A 84 -16.26 11.07 -2.49
CA ALA A 84 -17.56 11.69 -2.73
C ALA A 84 -18.35 10.95 -3.83
N ALA A 85 -17.67 10.56 -4.92
CA ALA A 85 -18.28 9.80 -5.99
C ALA A 85 -18.78 8.42 -5.51
N LEU A 86 -17.97 7.70 -4.74
CA LEU A 86 -18.28 6.34 -4.28
C LEU A 86 -19.36 6.30 -3.18
N PHE A 87 -19.28 7.22 -2.21
CA PHE A 87 -20.03 7.07 -0.95
C PHE A 87 -21.12 8.13 -0.73
N LEU A 88 -21.10 9.25 -1.47
CA LEU A 88 -22.00 10.38 -1.26
C LEU A 88 -22.93 10.66 -2.44
N THR A 89 -22.72 10.05 -3.60
CA THR A 89 -23.69 10.13 -4.70
C THR A 89 -24.88 9.21 -4.43
N LYS A 90 -26.10 9.73 -4.58
CA LYS A 90 -27.31 8.89 -4.48
C LYS A 90 -27.30 7.88 -5.61
N GLN A 91 -27.32 6.60 -5.29
CA GLN A 91 -27.72 5.57 -6.24
C GLN A 91 -29.17 5.90 -6.66
N VAL A 92 -29.36 6.20 -7.94
CA VAL A 92 -30.69 6.45 -8.55
C VAL A 92 -31.42 5.12 -8.71
#